data_AF-A0A9D8W1U9-F1
#
_entry.id   AF-A0A9D8W1U9-F1
#
_cell.length_a   1.000
_cell.length_b   1.000
_cell.length_c   1.000
_cell.angle_alpha   90.00
_cell.angle_beta   90.00
_cell.angle_gamma   90.00
#
_symmetry.space_group_name_H-M   'P 1'
#
loop_
_entity.id
_entity.type
_entity.pdbx_description
1 polymer ?
#
loop_
_entity_poly.entity_id
_entity_poly.type
_entity_poly.pdbx_seq_one_letter_code
_entity_poly.pdbx_strand_id
1 'polypeptide(L)'
;MAVATDQHTDDRDALPQRVLHRLNPAVIGTVLAALFALPILALFALALSGDREYLDHIASTRLMEFSFKSAQLVILSGSIAALIGVCCSWLVTRYEFAGRRALGWLLILPLAMPGYVAAYSWYAITAPGSKFEAASGWDLPTVSGVSGAAFVFALTLYPYVYLLSRNAMEAHGRLTWDVARSLGVGPWGAFRQVTMPLTWPAAAAGTALVVMEVLADYGVADFLGVSTLTVGIVRAWSSFSDPAAAAQLAVLLLFGAMLALGGERAARGRRQFSSTNASDNRSGPRLRLSGWRAIGAAAVAALPLVLGLLVPAGNLVWLAIETRVSPSVLPALQGTLLLATASGALAVVLGLTAAYALRSGDRMAKISVRMVQAGYAVPGAVAAIAILSALAIAQSTINNLTGTNAAILTGGSILALLLAYQSRFAAVAILPCEAALTKVRRELDEAARSLGARPTQVLTKVHMPLVLTGLATAGLLVAIEVMKELPATMILRPFSLDTLAVTAHNYASDERLAQAALPALILIAICVPLTALLNLVRPDQ
;
A
#
# COMPACT_ATOMS: atom_id res chain seq x y z
N MET A 1 55.65 3.84 -65.11
CA MET A 1 55.24 2.57 -65.75
C MET A 1 54.75 1.66 -64.62
N ALA A 2 53.51 1.19 -64.74
CA ALA A 2 52.75 0.47 -63.72
C ALA A 2 53.45 -0.79 -63.19
N VAL A 3 53.08 -1.24 -61.98
CA VAL A 3 52.22 -2.42 -61.76
C VAL A 3 51.74 -2.41 -60.30
N ALA A 4 50.42 -2.55 -60.17
CA ALA A 4 49.68 -2.67 -58.92
C ALA A 4 49.97 -3.99 -58.20
N THR A 5 49.98 -3.96 -56.86
CA THR A 5 49.74 -5.14 -56.03
C THR A 5 48.63 -4.80 -55.06
N ASP A 6 47.44 -5.25 -55.45
CA ASP A 6 46.24 -5.38 -54.63
C ASP A 6 46.39 -6.67 -53.81
N GLN A 7 46.39 -6.55 -52.48
CA GLN A 7 46.10 -7.67 -51.58
C GLN A 7 45.19 -7.17 -50.47
N HIS A 8 43.89 -7.24 -50.81
CA HIS A 8 42.80 -7.56 -49.91
C HIS A 8 43.25 -8.38 -48.69
N THR A 9 43.20 -7.76 -47.51
CA THR A 9 43.03 -8.46 -46.23
C THR A 9 41.74 -7.96 -45.62
N ASP A 10 40.68 -8.70 -45.95
CA ASP A 10 39.45 -8.93 -45.19
C ASP A 10 39.11 -7.91 -44.08
N ASP A 11 38.60 -6.75 -44.49
CA ASP A 11 37.83 -5.84 -43.63
C ASP A 11 36.33 -6.21 -43.70
N ARG A 12 36.04 -7.50 -43.53
CA ARG A 12 34.69 -8.09 -43.51
C ARG A 12 34.42 -8.69 -42.14
N ASP A 13 34.12 -7.82 -41.19
CA ASP A 13 33.09 -8.07 -40.16
C ASP A 13 32.73 -6.80 -39.35
N ALA A 14 32.90 -5.61 -39.95
CA ALA A 14 32.29 -4.38 -39.46
C ALA A 14 30.87 -4.22 -40.06
N LEU A 15 29.94 -5.08 -39.65
CA LEU A 15 28.50 -4.92 -39.93
C LEU A 15 27.68 -5.12 -38.64
N PRO A 16 26.53 -4.45 -38.53
CA PRO A 16 26.32 -3.41 -37.52
C PRO A 16 25.72 -3.93 -36.21
N GLN A 17 26.23 -3.43 -35.08
CA GLN A 17 25.66 -3.54 -33.73
C GLN A 17 24.26 -2.88 -33.55
N ARG A 18 23.49 -2.71 -34.61
CA ARG A 18 22.19 -2.04 -34.59
C ARG A 18 21.16 -3.01 -35.13
N VAL A 19 20.35 -3.59 -34.23
CA VAL A 19 18.90 -3.85 -34.44
C VAL A 19 18.25 -4.61 -33.25
N LEU A 20 19.00 -5.14 -32.27
CA LEU A 20 18.41 -5.69 -31.02
C LEU A 20 18.55 -4.79 -29.77
N HIS A 21 18.94 -3.53 -29.96
CA HIS A 21 18.90 -2.47 -28.94
C HIS A 21 17.48 -1.89 -28.69
N ARG A 22 16.42 -2.58 -29.14
CA ARG A 22 15.11 -1.96 -29.46
C ARG A 22 14.14 -1.74 -28.31
N LEU A 23 14.55 -1.94 -27.06
CA LEU A 23 13.89 -1.30 -25.94
C LEU A 23 14.96 -0.61 -25.12
N ASN A 24 15.30 0.62 -25.51
CA ASN A 24 16.15 1.47 -24.69
C ASN A 24 15.50 1.55 -23.29
N PRO A 25 16.20 1.19 -22.20
CA PRO A 25 15.65 1.27 -20.84
C PRO A 25 15.08 2.64 -20.51
N ALA A 26 15.63 3.71 -21.12
CA ALA A 26 15.07 5.05 -21.04
C ALA A 26 13.66 5.13 -21.66
N VAL A 27 13.43 4.51 -22.83
CA VAL A 27 12.10 4.47 -23.47
C VAL A 27 11.11 3.69 -22.62
N ILE A 28 11.50 2.54 -22.06
CA ILE A 28 10.64 1.79 -21.13
C ILE A 28 10.28 2.65 -19.92
N GLY A 29 11.27 3.29 -19.30
CA GLY A 29 11.06 4.21 -18.18
C GLY A 29 10.10 5.33 -18.55
N THR A 30 10.31 6.00 -19.69
CA THR A 30 9.45 7.10 -20.15
C THR A 30 8.02 6.66 -20.43
N VAL A 31 7.81 5.49 -21.04
CA VAL A 31 6.45 4.93 -21.27
C VAL A 31 5.76 4.63 -19.94
N LEU A 32 6.48 4.04 -18.98
CA LEU A 32 5.96 3.82 -17.63
C LEU A 32 5.62 5.15 -16.95
N ALA A 33 6.49 6.15 -16.99
CA ALA A 33 6.19 7.45 -16.41
C ALA A 33 4.98 8.12 -17.08
N ALA A 34 4.87 8.04 -18.40
CA ALA A 34 3.73 8.59 -19.14
C ALA A 34 2.41 7.91 -18.73
N LEU A 35 2.40 6.58 -18.61
CA LEU A 35 1.20 5.82 -18.20
C LEU A 35 0.64 6.27 -16.84
N PHE A 36 1.52 6.72 -15.93
CA PHE A 36 1.14 7.16 -14.58
C PHE A 36 0.94 8.67 -14.47
N ALA A 37 1.66 9.46 -15.27
CA ALA A 37 1.57 10.92 -15.26
C ALA A 37 0.35 11.43 -16.03
N LEU A 38 -0.02 10.78 -17.16
CA LEU A 38 -1.15 11.21 -17.98
C LEU A 38 -2.49 11.29 -17.22
N PRO A 39 -2.87 10.30 -16.39
CA PRO A 39 -4.07 10.39 -15.57
C PRO A 39 -4.06 11.59 -14.62
N ILE A 40 -2.91 11.86 -13.99
CA ILE A 40 -2.76 13.00 -13.07
C ILE A 40 -2.90 14.31 -13.84
N LEU A 41 -2.28 14.43 -15.02
CA LEU A 41 -2.44 15.62 -15.87
C LEU A 41 -3.88 15.81 -16.34
N ALA A 42 -4.58 14.72 -16.70
CA ALA A 42 -5.99 14.75 -17.06
C ALA A 42 -6.88 15.16 -15.88
N LEU A 43 -6.53 14.75 -14.65
CA LEU A 43 -7.20 15.21 -13.43
C LEU A 43 -7.07 16.73 -13.27
N PHE A 44 -5.87 17.29 -13.43
CA PHE A 44 -5.65 18.73 -13.36
C PHE A 44 -6.43 19.48 -14.45
N ALA A 45 -6.46 18.95 -15.68
CA ALA A 45 -7.24 19.53 -16.77
C ALA A 45 -8.75 19.56 -16.43
N LEU A 46 -9.30 18.45 -15.91
CA LEU A 46 -10.70 18.38 -15.49
C LEU A 46 -11.02 19.34 -14.33
N ALA A 47 -10.11 19.46 -13.36
CA ALA A 47 -10.27 20.37 -12.24
C ALA A 47 -10.33 21.84 -12.68
N LEU A 48 -9.57 22.20 -13.73
CA LEU A 48 -9.55 23.55 -14.30
C LEU A 48 -10.76 23.85 -15.19
N SER A 49 -11.40 22.84 -15.77
CA SER A 49 -12.58 23.01 -16.63
C SER A 49 -13.90 23.21 -15.87
N GLY A 50 -13.93 22.91 -14.57
CA GLY A 50 -15.15 23.03 -13.77
C GLY A 50 -15.56 24.47 -13.46
N ASP A 51 -16.86 24.72 -13.43
CA ASP A 51 -17.41 26.01 -12.99
C ASP A 51 -17.04 26.31 -11.53
N ARG A 52 -16.81 27.59 -11.24
CA ARG A 52 -16.40 28.05 -9.90
C ARG A 52 -17.55 28.04 -8.89
N GLU A 53 -18.79 27.95 -9.35
CA GLU A 53 -19.98 28.07 -8.50
C GLU A 53 -20.07 26.96 -7.43
N TYR A 54 -19.78 25.71 -7.80
CA TYR A 54 -19.76 24.60 -6.84
C TYR A 54 -18.52 24.64 -5.93
N LEU A 55 -17.38 25.14 -6.43
CA LEU A 55 -16.20 25.41 -5.59
C LEU A 55 -16.49 26.47 -4.53
N ASP A 56 -17.13 27.58 -4.91
CA ASP A 56 -17.48 28.65 -4.00
C ASP A 56 -18.50 28.15 -2.96
N HIS A 57 -19.42 27.28 -3.38
CA HIS A 57 -20.35 26.62 -2.48
C HIS A 57 -19.66 25.66 -1.49
N ILE A 58 -18.78 24.75 -1.95
CA ILE A 58 -18.05 23.87 -1.04
C ILE A 58 -17.08 24.66 -0.15
N ALA A 59 -16.34 25.62 -0.71
CA ALA A 59 -15.37 26.44 0.01
C ALA A 59 -16.02 27.19 1.17
N SER A 60 -17.25 27.70 0.96
CA SER A 60 -18.01 28.41 1.99
C SER A 60 -18.72 27.50 2.99
N THR A 61 -19.06 26.25 2.64
CA THR A 61 -19.90 25.37 3.49
C THR A 61 -19.15 24.21 4.15
N ARG A 62 -18.32 23.47 3.40
CA ARG A 62 -17.82 22.14 3.82
C ARG A 62 -16.30 21.95 3.68
N LEU A 63 -15.60 22.76 2.90
CA LEU A 63 -14.17 22.56 2.62
C LEU A 63 -13.32 22.65 3.88
N MET A 64 -13.62 23.62 4.74
CA MET A 64 -12.93 23.80 6.01
C MET A 64 -13.17 22.61 6.94
N GLU A 65 -14.40 22.12 7.00
CA GLU A 65 -14.76 20.92 7.75
C GLU A 65 -13.99 19.70 7.23
N PHE A 66 -14.02 19.45 5.91
CA PHE A 66 -13.30 18.33 5.31
C PHE A 66 -11.80 18.37 5.57
N SER A 67 -11.19 19.55 5.41
CA SER A 67 -9.76 19.73 5.62
C SER A 67 -9.37 19.54 7.09
N PHE A 68 -10.13 20.13 8.01
CA PHE A 68 -9.85 20.03 9.44
C PHE A 68 -10.08 18.62 9.98
N LYS A 69 -11.18 17.96 9.59
CA LYS A 69 -11.48 16.58 9.99
C LYS A 69 -10.45 15.60 9.42
N SER A 70 -10.02 15.78 8.17
CA SER A 70 -8.95 14.98 7.58
C SER A 70 -7.63 15.15 8.34
N ALA A 71 -7.24 16.40 8.65
CA ALA A 71 -6.03 16.68 9.42
C ALA A 71 -6.10 16.10 10.84
N GLN A 72 -7.22 16.28 11.55
CA GLN A 72 -7.43 15.75 12.89
C GLN A 72 -7.33 14.22 12.90
N LEU A 73 -7.99 13.56 11.94
CA LEU A 73 -7.99 12.10 11.81
C LEU A 73 -6.58 11.57 11.55
N VAL A 74 -5.84 12.18 10.63
CA VAL A 74 -4.46 11.81 10.29
C VAL A 74 -3.51 11.99 11.48
N ILE A 75 -3.58 13.12 12.19
CA ILE A 75 -2.72 13.38 13.35
C ILE A 75 -3.01 12.37 14.47
N LEU A 76 -4.28 12.13 14.78
CA LEU A 76 -4.67 11.25 15.87
C LEU A 76 -4.31 9.78 15.56
N SER A 77 -4.72 9.28 14.39
CA SER A 77 -4.41 7.90 13.97
C SER A 77 -2.91 7.66 13.84
N GLY A 78 -2.17 8.58 13.20
CA GLY A 78 -0.73 8.48 13.03
C GLY A 78 0.02 8.49 14.36
N SER A 79 -0.38 9.32 15.32
CA SER A 79 0.26 9.40 16.64
C SER A 79 0.02 8.14 17.46
N ILE A 80 -1.21 7.61 17.48
CA ILE A 80 -1.54 6.39 18.22
C ILE A 80 -0.86 5.18 17.56
N ALA A 81 -0.90 5.06 16.23
CA ALA A 81 -0.21 4.01 15.49
C ALA A 81 1.30 4.04 15.74
N ALA A 82 1.90 5.25 15.76
CA ALA A 82 3.31 5.46 16.06
C ALA A 82 3.66 4.94 17.47
N LEU A 83 2.85 5.31 18.46
CA LEU A 83 3.02 4.87 19.85
C LEU A 83 2.93 3.34 19.94
N ILE A 84 1.87 2.73 19.40
CA ILE A 84 1.67 1.27 19.44
C ILE A 84 2.82 0.54 18.75
N GLY A 85 3.19 0.97 17.54
CA GLY A 85 4.24 0.32 16.75
C GLY A 85 5.63 0.42 17.38
N VAL A 86 5.99 1.58 17.92
CA VAL A 86 7.27 1.77 18.63
C VAL A 86 7.30 0.99 19.94
N CYS A 87 6.21 0.97 20.70
CA CYS A 87 6.11 0.19 21.94
C CYS A 87 6.24 -1.31 21.68
N CYS A 88 5.49 -1.84 20.71
CA CYS A 88 5.53 -3.27 20.37
C CYS A 88 6.89 -3.69 19.80
N SER A 89 7.49 -2.86 18.95
CA SER A 89 8.83 -3.13 18.40
C SER A 89 9.90 -3.11 19.49
N TRP A 90 9.82 -2.20 20.46
CA TRP A 90 10.72 -2.17 21.59
C TRP A 90 10.60 -3.42 22.47
N LEU A 91 9.37 -3.80 22.83
CA LEU A 91 9.11 -4.98 23.67
C LEU A 91 9.63 -6.26 23.02
N VAL A 92 9.24 -6.50 21.77
CA VAL A 92 9.65 -7.71 21.05
C VAL A 92 11.14 -7.69 20.78
N THR A 93 11.76 -6.57 20.41
CA THR A 93 13.18 -6.60 20.05
C THR A 93 14.10 -6.77 21.25
N ARG A 94 13.79 -6.13 22.38
CA ARG A 94 14.72 -6.00 23.51
C ARG A 94 14.53 -7.03 24.63
N TYR A 95 13.29 -7.47 24.83
CA TYR A 95 12.96 -8.38 25.92
C TYR A 95 12.66 -9.79 25.41
N GLU A 96 12.89 -10.76 26.29
CA GLU A 96 12.49 -12.15 26.10
C GLU A 96 11.41 -12.48 27.15
N PHE A 97 10.25 -12.93 26.66
CA PHE A 97 9.09 -13.35 27.46
C PHE A 97 8.35 -14.47 26.72
N ALA A 98 7.50 -15.22 27.43
CA ALA A 98 6.74 -16.33 26.83
C ALA A 98 5.87 -15.85 25.65
N GLY A 99 5.90 -16.57 24.53
CA GLY A 99 5.13 -16.18 23.34
C GLY A 99 5.74 -15.05 22.50
N ARG A 100 6.86 -14.43 22.90
CA ARG A 100 7.53 -13.35 22.16
C ARG A 100 7.81 -13.70 20.69
N ARG A 101 8.21 -14.95 20.41
CA ARG A 101 8.49 -15.40 19.03
C ARG A 101 7.21 -15.38 18.21
N ALA A 102 6.12 -15.92 18.76
CA ALA A 102 4.79 -15.89 18.14
C ALA A 102 4.32 -14.45 17.87
N LEU A 103 4.35 -13.61 18.92
CA LEU A 103 3.93 -12.21 18.82
C LEU A 103 4.77 -11.42 17.82
N GLY A 104 6.07 -11.72 17.67
CA GLY A 104 6.95 -11.04 16.73
C GLY A 104 6.45 -11.07 15.29
N TRP A 105 5.80 -12.16 14.86
CA TRP A 105 5.18 -12.27 13.54
C TRP A 105 3.67 -12.02 13.55
N LEU A 106 2.96 -12.45 14.60
CA LEU A 106 1.51 -12.23 14.72
C LEU A 106 1.14 -10.74 14.73
N LEU A 107 1.99 -9.87 15.27
CA LEU A 107 1.80 -8.42 15.30
C LEU A 107 1.66 -7.76 13.92
N ILE A 108 1.97 -8.48 12.83
CA ILE A 108 1.82 -8.00 11.45
C ILE A 108 0.41 -8.28 10.91
N LEU A 109 -0.28 -9.31 11.44
CA LEU A 109 -1.55 -9.79 10.90
C LEU A 109 -2.70 -8.78 10.88
N PRO A 110 -2.81 -7.80 11.81
CA PRO A 110 -3.85 -6.78 11.73
C PRO A 110 -3.83 -5.96 10.42
N LEU A 111 -2.70 -5.94 9.70
CA LEU A 111 -2.61 -5.30 8.39
C LEU A 111 -3.48 -5.99 7.31
N ALA A 112 -3.82 -7.25 7.53
CA ALA A 112 -4.73 -8.00 6.67
C ALA A 112 -6.21 -7.64 6.91
N MET A 113 -6.54 -7.02 8.05
CA MET A 113 -7.89 -6.59 8.38
C MET A 113 -8.22 -5.31 7.58
N PRO A 114 -9.22 -5.33 6.68
CA PRO A 114 -9.64 -4.11 6.02
C PRO A 114 -10.20 -3.11 7.05
N GLY A 115 -9.77 -1.85 6.98
CA GLY A 115 -10.14 -0.82 7.95
C GLY A 115 -11.66 -0.67 8.10
N TYR A 116 -12.38 -0.59 6.97
CA TYR A 116 -13.84 -0.46 6.98
C TYR A 116 -14.54 -1.66 7.62
N VAL A 117 -14.03 -2.88 7.41
CA VAL A 117 -14.58 -4.08 8.08
C VAL A 117 -14.37 -4.00 9.60
N ALA A 118 -13.19 -3.53 10.04
CA ALA A 118 -12.93 -3.32 11.46
C ALA A 118 -13.87 -2.25 12.04
N ALA A 119 -14.16 -1.19 11.29
CA ALA A 119 -15.12 -0.16 11.69
C ALA A 119 -16.54 -0.72 11.85
N TYR A 120 -17.03 -1.53 10.89
CA TYR A 120 -18.34 -2.17 10.98
C TYR A 120 -18.46 -3.03 12.22
N SER A 121 -17.42 -3.83 12.48
CA SER A 121 -17.41 -4.75 13.60
C SER A 121 -17.34 -4.01 14.95
N TRP A 122 -16.46 -3.02 15.08
CA TRP A 122 -16.35 -2.21 16.31
C TRP A 122 -17.61 -1.40 16.59
N TYR A 123 -18.24 -0.82 15.56
CA TYR A 123 -19.52 -0.15 15.71
C TYR A 123 -20.60 -1.14 16.15
N ALA A 124 -20.70 -2.33 15.52
CA ALA A 124 -21.66 -3.36 15.92
C ALA A 124 -21.52 -3.81 17.39
N ILE A 125 -20.31 -3.77 17.95
CA ILE A 125 -20.01 -4.14 19.34
C ILE A 125 -20.36 -3.01 20.33
N THR A 126 -20.19 -1.74 19.92
CA THR A 126 -20.24 -0.58 20.82
C THR A 126 -21.44 0.34 20.56
N ALA A 127 -22.27 0.02 19.57
CA ALA A 127 -23.52 0.71 19.33
C ALA A 127 -24.46 0.52 20.53
N PRO A 128 -25.23 1.55 20.91
CA PRO A 128 -26.23 1.41 21.96
C PRO A 128 -27.24 0.32 21.61
N GLY A 129 -27.53 -0.57 22.56
CA GLY A 129 -28.40 -1.72 22.33
C GLY A 129 -27.74 -2.83 21.50
N SER A 130 -26.40 -2.82 21.38
CA SER A 130 -25.67 -3.88 20.71
C SER A 130 -25.92 -5.24 21.37
N LYS A 131 -25.75 -6.31 20.59
CA LYS A 131 -25.81 -7.68 21.13
C LYS A 131 -24.75 -7.92 22.18
N PHE A 132 -23.58 -7.28 22.05
CA PHE A 132 -22.52 -7.36 23.04
C PHE A 132 -22.93 -6.73 24.36
N GLU A 133 -23.51 -5.53 24.34
CA GLU A 133 -24.06 -4.87 25.53
C GLU A 133 -25.15 -5.76 26.18
N ALA A 134 -26.07 -6.29 25.38
CA ALA A 134 -27.13 -7.19 25.87
C ALA A 134 -26.59 -8.48 26.50
N ALA A 135 -25.49 -9.03 25.99
CA ALA A 135 -24.89 -10.28 26.47
C ALA A 135 -23.95 -10.08 27.67
N SER A 136 -23.19 -8.97 27.71
CA SER A 136 -22.17 -8.70 28.73
C SER A 136 -22.67 -7.82 29.86
N GLY A 137 -23.69 -6.99 29.61
CA GLY A 137 -24.13 -5.92 30.51
C GLY A 137 -23.18 -4.72 30.55
N TRP A 138 -22.16 -4.67 29.67
CA TRP A 138 -21.16 -3.60 29.66
C TRP A 138 -21.50 -2.57 28.58
N ASP A 139 -21.75 -1.34 29.00
CA ASP A 139 -21.91 -0.20 28.11
C ASP A 139 -20.52 0.36 27.73
N LEU A 140 -20.15 0.20 26.46
CA LEU A 140 -18.87 0.67 25.92
C LEU A 140 -19.09 1.96 25.13
N PRO A 141 -18.16 2.93 25.19
CA PRO A 141 -18.26 4.13 24.37
C PRO A 141 -18.35 3.76 22.88
N THR A 142 -19.39 4.26 22.21
CA THR A 142 -19.62 3.98 20.80
C THR A 142 -18.44 4.43 19.93
N VAL A 143 -17.91 3.49 19.15
CA VAL A 143 -16.86 3.76 18.17
C VAL A 143 -17.48 4.46 16.97
N SER A 144 -17.49 5.79 17.01
CA SER A 144 -17.98 6.64 15.93
C SER A 144 -17.17 7.95 15.84
N GLY A 145 -17.38 8.71 14.77
CA GLY A 145 -16.70 9.98 14.55
C GLY A 145 -15.17 9.85 14.45
N VAL A 146 -14.47 10.97 14.67
CA VAL A 146 -13.01 11.07 14.44
C VAL A 146 -12.22 10.20 15.40
N SER A 147 -12.63 10.12 16.68
CA SER A 147 -11.95 9.31 17.70
C SER A 147 -12.09 7.82 17.40
N GLY A 148 -13.31 7.36 17.06
CA GLY A 148 -13.56 5.98 16.68
C GLY A 148 -12.80 5.57 15.42
N ALA A 149 -12.82 6.42 14.39
CA ALA A 149 -12.05 6.18 13.18
C ALA A 149 -10.54 6.13 13.44
N ALA A 150 -10.00 7.05 14.24
CA ALA A 150 -8.58 7.04 14.59
C ALA A 150 -8.18 5.80 15.40
N PHE A 151 -9.05 5.33 16.29
CA PHE A 151 -8.86 4.07 17.02
C PHE A 151 -8.78 2.88 16.08
N VAL A 152 -9.74 2.76 15.14
CA VAL A 152 -9.75 1.68 14.15
C VAL A 152 -8.50 1.72 13.27
N PHE A 153 -8.15 2.87 12.70
CA PHE A 153 -6.94 3.02 11.88
C PHE A 153 -5.66 2.72 12.65
N ALA A 154 -5.55 3.19 13.89
CA ALA A 154 -4.35 2.91 14.68
C ALA A 154 -4.15 1.40 14.89
N LEU A 155 -5.22 0.66 15.15
CA LEU A 155 -5.16 -0.78 15.38
C LEU A 155 -4.92 -1.61 14.11
N THR A 156 -5.39 -1.15 12.95
CA THR A 156 -5.18 -1.86 11.68
C THR A 156 -3.88 -1.45 10.97
N LEU A 157 -3.38 -0.22 11.20
CA LEU A 157 -2.23 0.34 10.47
C LEU A 157 -0.95 0.48 11.30
N TYR A 158 -0.96 0.30 12.65
CA TYR A 158 0.28 0.25 13.43
C TYR A 158 1.33 -0.77 12.90
N PRO A 159 0.98 -1.89 12.22
CA PRO A 159 1.97 -2.82 11.71
C PRO A 159 3.03 -2.17 10.80
N TYR A 160 2.69 -1.10 10.06
CA TYR A 160 3.66 -0.35 9.24
C TYR A 160 4.77 0.27 10.10
N VAL A 161 4.40 0.91 11.21
CA VAL A 161 5.35 1.50 12.17
C VAL A 161 6.13 0.40 12.87
N TYR A 162 5.45 -0.65 13.33
CA TYR A 162 6.06 -1.77 14.03
C TYR A 162 7.17 -2.43 13.20
N LEU A 163 6.89 -2.75 11.93
CA LEU A 163 7.84 -3.41 11.03
C LEU A 163 9.10 -2.57 10.80
N LEU A 164 8.94 -1.30 10.44
CA LEU A 164 10.08 -0.43 10.15
C LEU A 164 10.88 -0.11 11.42
N SER A 165 10.21 0.14 12.54
CA SER A 165 10.87 0.39 13.83
C SER A 165 11.61 -0.84 14.33
N ARG A 166 11.02 -2.03 14.22
CA ARG A 166 11.65 -3.30 14.60
C ARG A 166 12.91 -3.56 13.77
N ASN A 167 12.84 -3.42 12.45
CA ASN A 167 13.99 -3.63 11.58
C ASN A 167 15.14 -2.65 11.92
N ALA A 168 14.82 -1.38 12.17
CA ALA A 168 15.82 -0.39 12.58
C ALA A 168 16.43 -0.69 13.97
N MET A 169 15.62 -1.16 14.92
CA MET A 169 16.09 -1.58 16.25
C MET A 169 16.99 -2.81 16.17
N GLU A 170 16.67 -3.78 15.31
CA GLU A 170 17.49 -4.97 15.11
C GLU A 170 18.81 -4.61 14.41
N ALA A 171 18.80 -3.69 13.44
CA ALA A 171 20.00 -3.25 12.71
C ALA A 171 20.99 -2.43 13.56
N HIS A 172 20.52 -1.43 14.31
CA HIS A 172 21.39 -0.45 14.99
C HIS A 172 21.50 -0.66 16.50
N GLY A 173 20.79 -1.65 17.04
CA GLY A 173 20.34 -1.55 18.41
C GLY A 173 21.28 -2.10 19.47
N ARG A 174 22.19 -3.03 19.17
CA ARG A 174 22.81 -3.80 20.26
C ARG A 174 24.09 -3.20 20.82
N LEU A 175 25.13 -3.00 20.01
CA LEU A 175 26.41 -2.44 20.48
C LEU A 175 26.23 -1.08 21.16
N THR A 176 25.47 -0.18 20.54
CA THR A 176 25.21 1.16 21.10
C THR A 176 24.42 1.11 22.41
N TRP A 177 23.53 0.12 22.57
CA TRP A 177 22.76 -0.07 23.79
C TRP A 177 23.59 -0.72 24.90
N ASP A 178 24.41 -1.73 24.58
CA ASP A 178 25.32 -2.37 25.53
C ASP A 178 26.38 -1.37 26.05
N VAL A 179 26.89 -0.47 25.20
CA VAL A 179 27.76 0.64 25.60
C VAL A 179 27.05 1.60 26.54
N ALA A 180 25.82 2.03 26.22
CA ALA A 180 25.05 2.92 27.09
C ALA A 180 24.77 2.29 28.47
N ARG A 181 24.44 0.99 28.49
CA ARG A 181 24.24 0.23 29.74
C ARG A 181 25.52 0.10 30.55
N SER A 182 26.67 -0.09 29.90
CA SER A 182 27.99 -0.17 30.53
C SER A 182 28.43 1.16 31.14
N LEU A 183 28.00 2.29 30.57
CA LEU A 183 28.17 3.64 31.11
C LEU A 183 27.20 3.98 32.26
N GLY A 184 26.46 2.99 32.79
CA GLY A 184 25.56 3.17 33.93
C GLY A 184 24.16 3.70 33.58
N VAL A 185 23.83 3.89 32.29
CA VAL A 185 22.51 4.37 31.90
C VAL A 185 21.46 3.27 32.09
N GLY A 186 20.37 3.56 32.81
CA GLY A 186 19.23 2.65 33.00
C GLY A 186 18.57 2.19 31.69
N PRO A 187 17.76 1.10 31.66
CA PRO A 187 17.13 0.60 30.44
C PRO A 187 16.24 1.63 29.74
N TRP A 188 15.47 2.41 30.51
CA TRP A 188 14.65 3.49 30.00
C TRP A 188 15.48 4.68 29.50
N GLY A 189 16.57 5.01 30.21
CA GLY A 189 17.52 6.04 29.76
C GLY A 189 18.18 5.67 28.44
N ALA A 190 18.63 4.41 28.30
CA ALA A 190 19.22 3.89 27.07
C ALA A 190 18.20 3.81 25.93
N PHE A 191 16.92 3.53 26.22
CA PHE A 191 15.86 3.64 25.23
C PHE A 191 15.70 5.08 24.75
N ARG A 192 15.47 6.04 25.66
CA ARG A 192 15.17 7.43 25.31
C ARG A 192 16.35 8.18 24.66
N GLN A 193 17.57 7.93 25.12
CA GLN A 193 18.75 8.67 24.68
C GLN A 193 19.44 8.04 23.46
N VAL A 194 19.31 6.72 23.28
CA VAL A 194 20.05 5.98 22.24
C VAL A 194 19.10 5.31 21.26
N THR A 195 18.23 4.42 21.73
CA THR A 195 17.42 3.60 20.82
C THR A 195 16.40 4.46 20.06
N MET A 196 15.61 5.27 20.77
CA MET A 196 14.52 6.05 20.18
C MET A 196 15.01 7.05 19.12
N PRO A 197 16.08 7.86 19.35
CA PRO A 197 16.60 8.75 18.32
C PRO A 197 17.14 8.03 17.08
N LEU A 198 17.75 6.84 17.26
CA LEU A 198 18.24 6.02 16.14
C LEU A 198 17.10 5.37 15.35
N THR A 199 16.01 5.00 16.00
CA THR A 199 14.87 4.32 15.37
C THR A 199 13.80 5.28 14.86
N TRP A 200 13.84 6.54 15.31
CA TRP A 200 12.86 7.57 14.95
C TRP A 200 12.69 7.76 13.43
N PRO A 201 13.74 7.79 12.60
CA PRO A 201 13.56 7.92 11.15
C PRO A 201 12.74 6.78 10.54
N ALA A 202 12.90 5.56 11.06
CA ALA A 202 12.14 4.40 10.60
C ALA A 202 10.70 4.40 11.15
N ALA A 203 10.51 4.84 12.40
CA ALA A 203 9.17 5.05 12.96
C ALA A 203 8.40 6.12 12.17
N ALA A 204 9.02 7.26 11.88
CA ALA A 204 8.44 8.35 11.08
C ALA A 204 8.08 7.89 9.66
N ALA A 205 8.94 7.09 9.03
CA ALA A 205 8.64 6.46 7.75
C ALA A 205 7.38 5.59 7.80
N GLY A 206 7.23 4.78 8.85
CA GLY A 206 6.05 3.95 9.05
C GLY A 206 4.81 4.77 9.34
N THR A 207 4.94 5.83 10.13
CA THR A 207 3.84 6.75 10.42
C THR A 207 3.38 7.45 9.16
N ALA A 208 4.29 7.83 8.25
CA ALA A 208 3.90 8.42 6.99
C ALA A 208 3.09 7.46 6.11
N LEU A 209 3.41 6.16 6.10
CA LEU A 209 2.57 5.16 5.42
C LEU A 209 1.17 5.12 6.05
N VAL A 210 1.06 5.15 7.39
CA VAL A 210 -0.23 5.25 8.09
C VAL A 210 -1.00 6.50 7.64
N VAL A 211 -0.35 7.66 7.63
CA VAL A 211 -0.96 8.93 7.19
C VAL A 211 -1.49 8.83 5.77
N MET A 212 -0.74 8.21 4.86
CA MET A 212 -1.15 8.05 3.47
C MET A 212 -2.33 7.09 3.30
N GLU A 213 -2.39 6.00 4.08
CA GLU A 213 -3.52 5.09 4.07
C GLU A 213 -4.78 5.77 4.65
N VAL A 214 -4.64 6.54 5.73
CA VAL A 214 -5.76 7.28 6.34
C VAL A 214 -6.29 8.39 5.43
N LEU A 215 -5.41 9.13 4.75
CA LEU A 215 -5.82 10.12 3.75
C LEU A 215 -6.53 9.48 2.56
N ALA A 216 -6.17 8.23 2.23
CA ALA A 216 -6.75 7.53 1.10
C ALA A 216 -8.06 6.78 1.42
N ASP A 217 -8.39 6.62 2.70
CA ASP A 217 -9.55 5.83 3.11
C ASP A 217 -10.88 6.57 2.88
N TYR A 218 -11.82 5.81 2.34
CA TYR A 218 -13.22 6.21 2.20
C TYR A 218 -14.12 5.44 3.19
N GLY A 219 -13.93 4.13 3.31
CA GLY A 219 -14.94 3.25 3.94
C GLY A 219 -15.08 3.42 5.45
N VAL A 220 -13.98 3.62 6.20
CA VAL A 220 -14.05 3.89 7.64
C VAL A 220 -14.63 5.28 7.88
N ALA A 221 -14.14 6.26 7.12
CA ALA A 221 -14.54 7.65 7.28
C ALA A 221 -16.04 7.84 6.99
N ASP A 222 -16.55 7.30 5.88
CA ASP A 222 -17.95 7.42 5.51
C ASP A 222 -18.86 6.71 6.52
N PHE A 223 -18.55 5.46 6.86
CA PHE A 223 -19.37 4.66 7.77
C PHE A 223 -19.43 5.22 9.20
N LEU A 224 -18.31 5.71 9.73
CA LEU A 224 -18.27 6.30 11.09
C LEU A 224 -18.69 7.78 11.11
N GLY A 225 -19.18 8.32 10.00
CA GLY A 225 -19.69 9.69 9.92
C GLY A 225 -18.61 10.78 9.97
N VAL A 226 -17.40 10.49 9.51
CA VAL A 226 -16.30 11.46 9.44
C VAL A 226 -16.25 12.08 8.05
N SER A 227 -16.57 13.37 7.98
CA SER A 227 -16.49 14.18 6.77
C SER A 227 -15.04 14.49 6.37
N THR A 228 -14.35 13.56 5.70
CA THR A 228 -13.00 13.78 5.16
C THR A 228 -13.03 14.30 3.72
N LEU A 229 -11.87 14.78 3.23
CA LEU A 229 -11.71 15.17 1.83
C LEU A 229 -12.04 14.01 0.87
N THR A 230 -11.65 12.78 1.21
CA THR A 230 -11.94 11.58 0.40
C THR A 230 -13.43 11.30 0.33
N VAL A 231 -14.15 11.42 1.45
CA VAL A 231 -15.62 11.34 1.45
C VAL A 231 -16.24 12.43 0.57
N GLY A 232 -15.70 13.65 0.62
CA GLY A 232 -16.09 14.75 -0.25
C GLY A 232 -15.95 14.43 -1.75
N ILE A 233 -14.81 13.84 -2.15
CA ILE A 233 -14.56 13.42 -3.55
C ILE A 233 -15.61 12.41 -4.01
N VAL A 234 -15.84 11.36 -3.21
CA VAL A 234 -16.78 10.29 -3.57
C VAL A 234 -18.21 10.82 -3.63
N ARG A 235 -18.61 11.72 -2.73
CA ARG A 235 -19.95 12.34 -2.75
C ARG A 235 -20.13 13.30 -3.93
N ALA A 236 -19.13 14.11 -4.26
CA ALA A 236 -19.18 14.98 -5.44
C ALA A 236 -19.41 14.16 -6.73
N TRP A 237 -18.73 13.02 -6.85
CA TRP A 237 -18.90 12.10 -7.97
C TRP A 237 -20.25 11.36 -7.94
N SER A 238 -20.57 10.66 -6.85
CA SER A 238 -21.68 9.71 -6.81
C SER A 238 -23.03 10.35 -6.46
N SER A 239 -23.06 11.31 -5.55
CA SER A 239 -24.29 11.93 -5.05
C SER A 239 -24.68 13.17 -5.87
N PHE A 240 -23.70 13.99 -6.24
CA PHE A 240 -23.93 15.23 -6.98
C PHE A 240 -23.70 15.11 -8.49
N SER A 241 -23.13 13.98 -8.96
CA SER A 241 -22.82 13.75 -10.38
C SER A 241 -21.98 14.87 -11.02
N ASP A 242 -21.11 15.50 -10.22
CA ASP A 242 -20.21 16.58 -10.66
C ASP A 242 -18.74 16.07 -10.69
N PRO A 243 -18.25 15.64 -11.86
CA PRO A 243 -16.91 15.10 -12.01
C PRO A 243 -15.83 16.17 -11.88
N ALA A 244 -16.13 17.42 -12.24
CA ALA A 244 -15.15 18.51 -12.19
C ALA A 244 -14.90 18.93 -10.73
N ALA A 245 -15.95 18.98 -9.93
CA ALA A 245 -15.82 19.21 -8.51
C ALA A 245 -15.08 18.09 -7.76
N ALA A 246 -15.38 16.84 -8.11
CA ALA A 246 -14.64 15.68 -7.58
C ALA A 246 -13.14 15.80 -7.92
N ALA A 247 -12.81 16.25 -9.14
CA ALA A 247 -11.43 16.47 -9.56
C ALA A 247 -10.73 17.59 -8.77
N GLN A 248 -11.43 18.68 -8.44
CA GLN A 248 -10.86 19.79 -7.67
C GLN A 248 -10.55 19.37 -6.22
N LEU A 249 -11.48 18.66 -5.56
CA LEU A 249 -11.24 18.06 -4.24
C LEU A 249 -10.10 17.02 -4.28
N ALA A 250 -10.02 16.25 -5.37
CA ALA A 250 -8.96 15.26 -5.59
C ALA A 250 -7.58 15.91 -5.74
N VAL A 251 -7.48 17.04 -6.44
CA VAL A 251 -6.24 17.83 -6.54
C VAL A 251 -5.83 18.38 -5.17
N LEU A 252 -6.77 18.89 -4.38
CA LEU A 252 -6.49 19.36 -3.02
C LEU A 252 -5.97 18.24 -2.11
N LEU A 253 -6.62 17.07 -2.14
CA LEU A 253 -6.18 15.90 -1.38
C LEU A 253 -4.80 15.41 -1.84
N LEU A 254 -4.55 15.36 -3.16
CA LEU A 254 -3.26 14.99 -3.72
C LEU A 254 -2.16 15.95 -3.25
N PHE A 255 -2.43 17.25 -3.23
CA PHE A 255 -1.53 18.25 -2.69
C PHE A 255 -1.23 18.01 -1.20
N GLY A 256 -2.26 17.76 -0.39
CA GLY A 256 -2.10 17.40 1.03
C GLY A 256 -1.25 16.14 1.25
N ALA A 257 -1.49 15.09 0.46
CA ALA A 257 -0.71 13.86 0.50
C ALA A 257 0.77 14.08 0.11
N MET A 258 1.02 14.91 -0.91
CA MET A 258 2.37 15.28 -1.32
C MET A 258 3.10 16.13 -0.27
N LEU A 259 2.40 17.02 0.43
CA LEU A 259 2.96 17.77 1.57
C LEU A 259 3.33 16.84 2.73
N ALA A 260 2.46 15.89 3.08
CA ALA A 260 2.75 14.91 4.13
C ALA A 260 4.00 14.08 3.79
N LEU A 261 4.10 13.60 2.55
CA LEU A 261 5.29 12.90 2.05
C LEU A 261 6.55 13.78 1.99
N GLY A 262 6.41 15.05 1.59
CA GLY A 262 7.50 16.00 1.55
C GLY A 262 8.05 16.29 2.96
N GLY A 263 7.14 16.49 3.92
CA GLY A 263 7.47 16.70 5.33
C GLY A 263 8.19 15.50 5.94
N GLU A 264 7.73 14.28 5.64
CA GLU A 264 8.42 13.04 6.02
C GLU A 264 9.86 13.01 5.50
N ARG A 265 10.06 13.22 4.19
CA ARG A 265 11.39 13.15 3.58
C ARG A 265 12.33 14.23 4.12
N ALA A 266 11.80 15.43 4.36
CA ALA A 266 12.56 16.52 4.97
C ALA A 266 12.96 16.19 6.42
N ALA A 267 12.05 15.61 7.21
CA ALA A 267 12.31 15.17 8.58
C ALA A 267 13.30 14.00 8.64
N ARG A 268 13.33 13.14 7.62
CA ARG A 268 14.30 12.04 7.50
C ARG A 268 15.75 12.56 7.36
N GLY A 269 15.94 13.71 6.70
CA GLY A 269 17.22 14.43 6.58
C GLY A 269 18.38 13.57 6.01
N ARG A 270 19.61 14.10 6.07
CA ARG A 270 20.85 13.34 5.73
C ARG A 270 21.23 12.29 6.79
N ARG A 271 20.35 11.98 7.75
CA ARG A 271 20.57 10.99 8.82
C ARG A 271 20.36 9.56 8.29
N GLN A 272 20.85 9.28 7.09
CA GLN A 272 21.17 7.93 6.67
C GLN A 272 22.34 7.49 7.53
N PHE A 273 22.03 6.89 8.68
CA PHE A 273 23.01 6.09 9.38
C PHE A 273 23.40 4.98 8.41
N SER A 274 24.61 5.11 7.86
CA SER A 274 25.19 4.13 6.96
C SER A 274 25.08 2.76 7.64
N SER A 275 24.44 1.80 6.97
CA SER A 275 24.43 0.42 7.41
C SER A 275 25.86 -0.10 7.26
N THR A 276 26.68 0.08 8.28
CA THR A 276 27.96 -0.61 8.38
C THR A 276 27.62 -2.10 8.47
N ASN A 277 27.95 -2.84 7.41
CA ASN A 277 27.82 -4.29 7.22
C ASN A 277 27.12 -5.07 8.35
N ALA A 278 25.86 -5.46 8.10
CA ALA A 278 25.05 -6.29 8.99
C ALA A 278 25.67 -7.67 9.31
N SER A 279 26.72 -8.08 8.60
CA SER A 279 27.36 -9.40 8.74
C SER A 279 28.09 -9.62 10.07
N ASP A 280 28.44 -8.56 10.82
CA ASP A 280 29.19 -8.69 12.08
C ASP A 280 28.37 -8.46 13.35
N ASN A 281 27.09 -8.08 13.23
CA ASN A 281 26.24 -7.77 14.38
C ASN A 281 25.46 -9.01 14.85
N ARG A 282 26.19 -10.05 15.30
CA ARG A 282 25.58 -11.24 15.91
C ARG A 282 24.68 -10.81 17.09
N SER A 283 23.42 -11.18 17.01
CA SER A 283 22.41 -10.93 18.04
C SER A 283 22.83 -11.58 19.38
N GLY A 284 23.37 -10.80 20.31
CA GLY A 284 23.63 -11.33 21.65
C GLY A 284 22.34 -11.68 22.43
N PRO A 285 22.45 -12.02 23.73
CA PRO A 285 21.30 -12.39 24.56
C PRO A 285 20.34 -11.22 24.88
N ARG A 286 19.03 -11.43 24.76
CA ARG A 286 17.98 -10.45 25.11
C ARG A 286 17.74 -10.41 26.62
N LEU A 287 17.16 -9.32 27.14
CA LEU A 287 16.82 -9.22 28.56
C LEU A 287 15.63 -10.11 28.89
N ARG A 288 15.84 -11.16 29.70
CA ARG A 288 14.75 -12.04 30.15
C ARG A 288 13.89 -11.32 31.18
N LEU A 289 12.59 -11.21 30.90
CA LEU A 289 11.59 -10.79 31.88
C LEU A 289 11.05 -12.02 32.60
N SER A 290 10.80 -11.91 33.90
CA SER A 290 10.20 -12.98 34.71
C SER A 290 8.99 -12.46 35.51
N GLY A 291 8.10 -13.38 35.89
CA GLY A 291 6.92 -13.08 36.70
C GLY A 291 5.92 -12.15 36.02
N TRP A 292 5.33 -11.25 36.79
CA TRP A 292 4.29 -10.30 36.32
C TRP A 292 4.77 -9.37 35.21
N ARG A 293 6.08 -9.05 35.15
CA ARG A 293 6.64 -8.19 34.10
C ARG A 293 6.63 -8.87 32.73
N ALA A 294 6.85 -10.18 32.70
CA ALA A 294 6.75 -10.97 31.48
C ALA A 294 5.30 -11.04 30.97
N ILE A 295 4.34 -11.22 31.89
CA ILE A 295 2.92 -11.24 31.58
C ILE A 295 2.46 -9.87 31.08
N GLY A 296 2.86 -8.78 31.76
CA GLY A 296 2.55 -7.42 31.33
C GLY A 296 3.11 -7.09 29.95
N ALA A 297 4.36 -7.47 29.65
CA ALA A 297 4.95 -7.29 28.33
C ALA A 297 4.21 -8.10 27.25
N ALA A 298 3.84 -9.35 27.53
CA ALA A 298 3.06 -10.17 26.63
C ALA A 298 1.66 -9.59 26.39
N ALA A 299 0.98 -9.11 27.43
CA ALA A 299 -0.35 -8.50 27.33
C ALA A 299 -0.32 -7.21 26.51
N VAL A 300 0.63 -6.31 26.78
CA VAL A 300 0.79 -5.06 26.02
C VAL A 300 1.11 -5.33 24.55
N ALA A 301 1.95 -6.33 24.25
CA ALA A 301 2.26 -6.71 22.88
C ALA A 301 1.11 -7.45 22.19
N ALA A 302 0.28 -8.21 22.92
CA ALA A 302 -0.86 -8.92 22.34
C ALA A 302 -2.07 -8.01 22.13
N LEU A 303 -2.22 -6.95 22.93
CA LEU A 303 -3.41 -6.09 22.93
C LEU A 303 -3.75 -5.52 21.53
N PRO A 304 -2.81 -4.97 20.74
CA PRO A 304 -3.13 -4.43 19.42
C PRO A 304 -3.59 -5.51 18.43
N LEU A 305 -3.03 -6.72 18.52
CA LEU A 305 -3.46 -7.87 17.72
C LEU A 305 -4.88 -8.30 18.08
N VAL A 306 -5.18 -8.38 19.38
CA VAL A 306 -6.50 -8.75 19.88
C VAL A 306 -7.54 -7.73 19.42
N LEU A 307 -7.28 -6.44 19.63
CA LEU A 307 -8.24 -5.38 19.30
C LEU A 307 -8.32 -5.09 17.79
N GLY A 308 -7.22 -5.22 17.05
CA GLY A 308 -7.15 -4.90 15.62
C GLY A 308 -7.66 -6.01 14.72
N LEU A 309 -7.65 -7.27 15.17
CA LEU A 309 -8.00 -8.43 14.33
C LEU A 309 -8.95 -9.40 15.04
N LEU A 310 -8.57 -9.92 16.22
CA LEU A 310 -9.29 -11.06 16.82
C LEU A 310 -10.69 -10.68 17.32
N VAL A 311 -10.84 -9.54 17.99
CA VAL A 311 -12.14 -9.04 18.46
C VAL A 311 -13.06 -8.72 17.27
N PRO A 312 -12.63 -7.92 16.27
CA PRO A 312 -13.44 -7.69 15.08
C PRO A 312 -13.84 -8.97 14.35
N ALA A 313 -12.91 -9.90 14.11
CA ALA A 313 -13.19 -11.15 13.43
C ALA A 313 -14.14 -12.05 14.23
N GLY A 314 -13.95 -12.14 15.55
CA GLY A 314 -14.82 -12.91 16.45
C GLY A 314 -16.27 -12.40 16.44
N ASN A 315 -16.46 -11.08 16.46
CA ASN A 315 -17.79 -10.49 16.35
C ASN A 315 -18.44 -10.76 14.99
N LEU A 316 -17.68 -10.71 13.89
CA LEU A 316 -18.22 -11.08 12.58
C LEU A 316 -18.60 -12.56 12.50
N VAL A 317 -17.82 -13.46 13.11
CA VAL A 317 -18.19 -14.88 13.22
C VAL A 317 -19.49 -15.05 13.98
N TRP A 318 -19.64 -14.34 15.11
CA TRP A 318 -20.88 -14.36 15.89
C TRP A 318 -22.08 -13.90 15.06
N LEU A 319 -21.96 -12.75 14.37
CA LEU A 319 -23.00 -12.25 13.48
C LEU A 319 -23.33 -13.25 12.36
N ALA A 320 -22.32 -13.81 11.70
CA ALA A 320 -22.51 -14.76 10.60
C ALA A 320 -23.26 -16.03 11.03
N ILE A 321 -22.98 -16.56 12.22
CA ILE A 321 -23.66 -17.76 12.76
C ILE A 321 -25.14 -17.47 13.04
N GLU A 322 -25.45 -16.29 13.59
CA GLU A 322 -26.84 -15.96 13.98
C GLU A 322 -27.74 -15.59 12.81
N THR A 323 -27.19 -14.99 11.75
CA THR A 323 -28.02 -14.41 10.68
C THR A 323 -28.78 -15.47 9.89
N ARG A 324 -28.31 -16.73 9.82
CA ARG A 324 -28.87 -17.88 9.08
C ARG A 324 -29.17 -17.67 7.58
N VAL A 325 -29.12 -16.43 7.10
CA VAL A 325 -29.26 -15.99 5.71
C VAL A 325 -27.86 -15.89 5.14
N SER A 326 -27.53 -16.78 4.20
CA SER A 326 -26.29 -16.68 3.43
C SER A 326 -26.59 -15.94 2.11
N PRO A 327 -26.19 -14.66 1.95
CA PRO A 327 -26.24 -14.04 0.62
C PRO A 327 -25.36 -14.83 -0.36
N SER A 328 -25.67 -14.77 -1.65
CA SER A 328 -24.84 -15.36 -2.70
C SER A 328 -23.53 -14.57 -2.81
N VAL A 329 -22.49 -15.02 -2.09
CA VAL A 329 -21.16 -14.37 -2.07
C VAL A 329 -20.25 -14.82 -3.21
N LEU A 330 -20.63 -15.86 -3.95
CA LEU A 330 -19.80 -16.44 -5.00
C LEU A 330 -19.43 -15.46 -6.13
N PRO A 331 -20.36 -14.64 -6.67
CA PRO A 331 -20.00 -13.66 -7.70
C PRO A 331 -19.00 -12.62 -7.19
N ALA A 332 -19.21 -12.12 -5.96
CA ALA A 332 -18.32 -11.16 -5.32
C ALA A 332 -16.92 -11.75 -5.05
N LEU A 333 -16.85 -13.02 -4.63
CA LEU A 333 -15.60 -13.75 -4.46
C LEU A 333 -14.86 -13.89 -5.80
N GLN A 334 -15.56 -14.28 -6.87
CA GLN A 334 -14.98 -14.40 -8.21
C GLN A 334 -14.45 -13.05 -8.72
N GLY A 335 -15.23 -11.98 -8.58
CA GLY A 335 -14.79 -10.63 -8.97
C GLY A 335 -13.55 -10.18 -8.19
N THR A 336 -13.52 -10.45 -6.89
CA THR A 336 -12.36 -10.14 -6.02
C THR A 336 -11.12 -10.90 -6.45
N LEU A 337 -11.22 -12.21 -6.66
CA LEU A 337 -10.09 -13.05 -7.08
C LEU A 337 -9.61 -12.69 -8.49
N LEU A 338 -10.53 -12.44 -9.43
CA LEU A 338 -10.21 -12.02 -10.79
C LEU A 338 -9.41 -10.71 -10.79
N LEU A 339 -9.92 -9.68 -10.09
CA LEU A 339 -9.27 -8.38 -10.04
C LEU A 339 -7.93 -8.43 -9.29
N ALA A 340 -7.85 -9.16 -8.17
CA ALA A 340 -6.61 -9.28 -7.40
C ALA A 340 -5.51 -10.01 -8.18
N THR A 341 -5.86 -11.12 -8.85
CA THR A 341 -4.91 -11.90 -9.65
C THR A 341 -4.47 -11.15 -10.91
N ALA A 342 -5.41 -10.55 -11.65
CA ALA A 342 -5.10 -9.74 -12.83
C ALA A 342 -4.21 -8.53 -12.48
N SER A 343 -4.54 -7.83 -11.39
CA SER A 343 -3.75 -6.68 -10.93
C SER A 343 -2.39 -7.08 -10.41
N GLY A 344 -2.29 -8.19 -9.67
CA GLY A 344 -1.01 -8.72 -9.19
C GLY A 344 -0.10 -9.14 -10.34
N ALA A 345 -0.63 -9.83 -11.34
CA ALA A 345 0.12 -10.20 -12.55
C ALA A 345 0.60 -8.97 -13.33
N LEU A 346 -0.29 -7.99 -13.55
CA LEU A 346 0.06 -6.75 -14.23
C LEU A 346 1.12 -5.95 -13.46
N ALA A 347 0.99 -5.86 -12.13
CA ALA A 347 1.95 -5.16 -11.29
C ALA A 347 3.31 -5.86 -11.27
N VAL A 348 3.38 -7.19 -11.35
CA VAL A 348 4.65 -7.92 -11.51
C VAL A 348 5.33 -7.57 -12.83
N VAL A 349 4.58 -7.46 -13.93
CA VAL A 349 5.12 -7.03 -15.23
C VAL A 349 5.64 -5.59 -15.15
N LEU A 350 4.86 -4.67 -14.57
CA LEU A 350 5.27 -3.27 -14.40
C LEU A 350 6.45 -3.13 -13.42
N GLY A 351 6.46 -3.90 -12.35
CA GLY A 351 7.53 -3.91 -11.35
C GLY A 351 8.84 -4.48 -11.90
N LEU A 352 8.78 -5.57 -12.67
CA LEU A 352 9.94 -6.16 -13.32
C LEU A 352 10.51 -5.22 -14.40
N THR A 353 9.65 -4.61 -15.21
CA THR A 353 10.10 -3.61 -16.22
C THR A 353 10.75 -2.40 -15.56
N ALA A 354 10.19 -1.88 -14.47
CA ALA A 354 10.80 -0.83 -13.66
C ALA A 354 12.14 -1.27 -13.04
N ALA A 355 12.24 -2.51 -12.53
CA ALA A 355 13.48 -3.04 -11.97
C ALA A 355 14.60 -3.13 -13.03
N TYR A 356 14.29 -3.56 -14.25
CA TYR A 356 15.25 -3.54 -15.37
C TYR A 356 15.63 -2.11 -15.77
N ALA A 357 14.67 -1.18 -15.77
CA ALA A 357 14.95 0.22 -16.03
C ALA A 357 15.93 0.80 -15.00
N LEU A 358 15.77 0.46 -13.71
CA LEU A 358 16.73 0.84 -12.65
C LEU A 358 18.11 0.18 -12.82
N ARG A 359 18.15 -1.12 -13.17
CA ARG A 359 19.40 -1.89 -13.41
C ARG A 359 20.22 -1.34 -14.58
N SER A 360 19.58 -0.66 -15.55
CA SER A 360 20.27 -0.03 -16.69
C SER A 360 21.28 1.03 -16.26
N GLY A 361 21.04 1.69 -15.12
CA GLY A 361 21.86 2.79 -14.63
C GLY A 361 21.52 4.16 -15.22
N ASP A 362 20.69 4.21 -16.28
CA ASP A 362 20.31 5.45 -16.97
C ASP A 362 19.58 6.44 -16.05
N ARG A 363 19.90 7.74 -16.20
CA ARG A 363 19.36 8.80 -15.34
C ARG A 363 17.88 9.03 -15.61
N MET A 364 17.46 9.00 -16.88
CA MET A 364 16.05 9.19 -17.23
C MET A 364 15.22 8.01 -16.73
N ALA A 365 15.68 6.78 -16.95
CA ALA A 365 15.04 5.58 -16.41
C ALA A 365 14.83 5.65 -14.89
N LYS A 366 15.84 6.08 -14.13
CA LYS A 366 15.74 6.26 -12.67
C LYS A 366 14.73 7.33 -12.26
N ILE A 367 14.71 8.47 -12.95
CA ILE A 367 13.74 9.55 -12.67
C ILE A 367 12.33 9.06 -12.97
N SER A 368 12.13 8.41 -14.11
CA SER A 368 10.83 7.89 -14.51
C SER A 368 10.28 6.85 -13.52
N VAL A 369 11.10 5.90 -13.08
CA VAL A 369 10.67 4.90 -12.09
C VAL A 369 10.36 5.56 -10.74
N ARG A 370 11.09 6.60 -10.33
CA ARG A 370 10.76 7.37 -9.12
C ARG A 370 9.42 8.11 -9.23
N MET A 371 9.06 8.58 -10.42
CA MET A 371 7.73 9.15 -10.66
C MET A 371 6.63 8.09 -10.51
N VAL A 372 6.85 6.87 -11.03
CA VAL A 372 5.91 5.75 -10.84
C VAL A 372 5.78 5.39 -9.35
N GLN A 373 6.89 5.37 -8.60
CA GLN A 373 6.86 5.12 -7.15
C GLN A 373 6.09 6.21 -6.37
N ALA A 374 6.07 7.46 -6.86
CA ALA A 374 5.25 8.51 -6.27
C ALA A 374 3.74 8.25 -6.43
N GLY A 375 3.34 7.38 -7.36
CA GLY A 375 1.95 6.94 -7.54
C GLY A 375 1.33 6.30 -6.29
N TYR A 376 2.14 5.73 -5.39
CA TYR A 376 1.67 5.23 -4.09
C TYR A 376 1.02 6.35 -3.23
N ALA A 377 1.39 7.61 -3.49
CA ALA A 377 0.78 8.77 -2.84
C ALA A 377 -0.63 9.09 -3.29
N VAL A 378 -1.06 8.55 -4.43
CA VAL A 378 -2.36 8.85 -5.02
C VAL A 378 -3.43 8.01 -4.28
N PRO A 379 -4.42 8.65 -3.62
CA PRO A 379 -5.57 7.96 -3.05
C PRO A 379 -6.38 7.20 -4.10
N GLY A 380 -7.08 6.14 -3.71
CA GLY A 380 -7.90 5.33 -4.63
C GLY A 380 -8.98 6.15 -5.35
N ALA A 381 -9.68 7.02 -4.63
CA ALA A 381 -10.69 7.90 -5.22
C ALA A 381 -10.08 8.90 -6.23
N VAL A 382 -8.90 9.47 -5.91
CA VAL A 382 -8.17 10.37 -6.80
C VAL A 382 -7.72 9.64 -8.07
N ALA A 383 -7.19 8.43 -7.92
CA ALA A 383 -6.80 7.57 -9.04
C ALA A 383 -7.99 7.26 -9.95
N ALA A 384 -9.16 6.98 -9.38
CA ALA A 384 -10.36 6.69 -10.14
C ALA A 384 -10.80 7.88 -11.01
N ILE A 385 -10.91 9.07 -10.41
CA ILE A 385 -11.27 10.28 -11.16
C ILE A 385 -10.20 10.59 -12.22
N ALA A 386 -8.92 10.48 -11.88
CA ALA A 386 -7.81 10.72 -12.81
C ALA A 386 -7.86 9.81 -14.04
N ILE A 387 -8.12 8.52 -13.85
CA ILE A 387 -8.23 7.54 -14.94
C ILE A 387 -9.48 7.79 -15.77
N LEU A 388 -10.62 8.11 -15.15
CA LEU A 388 -11.83 8.47 -15.88
C LEU A 388 -11.61 9.68 -16.77
N SER A 389 -10.99 10.74 -16.25
CA SER A 389 -10.65 11.94 -17.02
C SER A 389 -9.75 11.61 -18.21
N ALA A 390 -8.71 10.80 -18.00
CA ALA A 390 -7.80 10.42 -19.08
C ALA A 390 -8.50 9.59 -20.15
N LEU A 391 -9.34 8.62 -19.76
CA LEU A 391 -10.10 7.80 -20.71
C LEU A 391 -11.16 8.63 -21.45
N ALA A 392 -11.81 9.59 -20.79
CA ALA A 392 -12.75 10.51 -21.43
C ALA A 392 -12.07 11.38 -22.50
N ILE A 393 -10.90 11.96 -22.18
CA ILE A 393 -10.10 12.73 -23.14
C ILE A 393 -9.67 11.85 -24.32
N ALA A 394 -9.16 10.64 -24.03
CA ALA A 394 -8.75 9.69 -25.07
C ALA A 394 -9.93 9.31 -25.99
N GLN A 395 -11.09 9.01 -25.40
CA GLN A 395 -12.31 8.69 -26.14
C GLN A 395 -12.77 9.87 -27.02
N SER A 396 -12.80 11.08 -26.49
CA SER A 396 -13.17 12.28 -27.27
C SER A 396 -12.24 12.49 -28.47
N THR A 397 -10.94 12.22 -28.28
CA THR A 397 -9.95 12.31 -29.35
C THR A 397 -10.21 11.25 -30.43
N ILE A 398 -10.49 10.01 -30.02
CA ILE A 398 -10.84 8.93 -30.96
C ILE A 398 -12.12 9.26 -31.73
N ASN A 399 -13.15 9.77 -31.05
CA ASN A 399 -14.41 10.14 -31.70
C ASN A 399 -14.19 11.24 -32.74
N ASN A 400 -13.40 12.26 -32.40
CA ASN A 400 -13.07 13.36 -33.31
C ASN A 400 -12.27 12.88 -34.54
N LEU A 401 -11.40 11.88 -34.38
CA LEU A 401 -10.59 11.33 -35.47
C LEU A 401 -11.34 10.33 -36.35
N THR A 402 -12.19 9.50 -35.76
CA THR A 402 -12.88 8.41 -36.45
C THR A 402 -14.28 8.80 -36.95
N GLY A 403 -14.84 9.89 -36.45
CA GLY A 403 -16.23 10.28 -36.69
C GLY A 403 -17.25 9.33 -36.05
N THR A 404 -16.81 8.40 -35.18
CA THR A 404 -17.69 7.44 -34.50
C THR A 404 -17.95 7.86 -33.07
N ASN A 405 -19.19 7.69 -32.58
CA ASN A 405 -19.57 7.94 -31.18
C ASN A 405 -19.56 6.66 -30.32
N ALA A 406 -18.74 5.67 -30.70
CA ALA A 406 -18.68 4.41 -29.97
C ALA A 406 -17.97 4.61 -28.61
N ALA A 407 -18.65 4.36 -27.51
CA ALA A 407 -18.10 4.46 -26.14
C ALA A 407 -17.19 3.26 -25.79
N ILE A 408 -16.11 3.08 -26.53
CA ILE A 408 -15.21 1.92 -26.46
C ILE A 408 -14.40 1.91 -25.15
N LEU A 409 -13.98 3.08 -24.66
CA LEU A 409 -13.08 3.25 -23.51
C LEU A 409 -13.78 3.74 -22.24
N THR A 410 -14.86 4.52 -22.38
CA THR A 410 -15.55 5.18 -21.26
C THR A 410 -16.63 4.33 -20.58
N GLY A 411 -17.03 3.21 -21.17
CA GLY A 411 -18.00 2.30 -20.57
C GLY A 411 -17.36 1.44 -19.46
N GLY A 412 -17.39 1.92 -18.22
CA GLY A 412 -17.10 1.20 -16.96
C GLY A 412 -16.37 -0.13 -17.11
N SER A 413 -15.12 -0.09 -17.57
CA SER A 413 -14.41 -1.29 -18.02
C SER A 413 -13.50 -1.83 -16.92
N ILE A 414 -13.33 -3.16 -16.91
CA ILE A 414 -12.30 -3.80 -16.08
C ILE A 414 -10.93 -3.17 -16.34
N LEU A 415 -10.66 -2.74 -17.59
CA LEU A 415 -9.43 -2.05 -17.96
C LEU A 415 -9.25 -0.73 -17.18
N ALA A 416 -10.28 0.12 -17.10
CA ALA A 416 -10.22 1.36 -16.34
C ALA A 416 -9.90 1.10 -14.87
N LEU A 417 -10.56 0.10 -14.27
CA LEU A 417 -10.32 -0.30 -12.89
C LEU A 417 -8.89 -0.84 -12.68
N LEU A 418 -8.40 -1.69 -13.58
CA LEU A 418 -7.02 -2.19 -13.53
C LEU A 418 -6.00 -1.05 -13.64
N LEU A 419 -6.21 -0.07 -14.53
CA LEU A 419 -5.32 1.09 -14.65
C LEU A 419 -5.32 1.94 -13.38
N ALA A 420 -6.47 2.16 -12.74
CA ALA A 420 -6.56 2.86 -11.47
C ALA A 420 -5.87 2.11 -10.32
N TYR A 421 -5.99 0.78 -10.27
CA TYR A 421 -5.21 -0.02 -9.33
C TYR A 421 -3.72 0.10 -9.59
N GLN A 422 -3.27 0.03 -10.85
CA GLN A 422 -1.86 0.13 -11.16
C GLN A 422 -1.28 1.49 -10.79
N SER A 423 -2.02 2.59 -10.98
CA SER A 423 -1.51 3.94 -10.66
C SER A 423 -1.06 4.08 -9.21
N ARG A 424 -1.65 3.32 -8.28
CA ARG A 424 -1.28 3.27 -6.86
C ARG A 424 -0.41 2.05 -6.53
N PHE A 425 -0.84 0.85 -6.89
CA PHE A 425 -0.27 -0.40 -6.38
C PHE A 425 0.94 -0.91 -7.16
N ALA A 426 1.19 -0.44 -8.39
CA ALA A 426 2.40 -0.84 -9.13
C ALA A 426 3.67 -0.45 -8.37
N ALA A 427 3.64 0.69 -7.66
CA ALA A 427 4.74 1.13 -6.80
C ALA A 427 5.13 0.09 -5.74
N VAL A 428 4.15 -0.65 -5.20
CA VAL A 428 4.37 -1.71 -4.20
C VAL A 428 5.13 -2.90 -4.79
N ALA A 429 4.92 -3.20 -6.08
CA ALA A 429 5.60 -4.29 -6.77
C ALA A 429 7.05 -3.97 -7.17
N ILE A 430 7.42 -2.69 -7.33
CA ILE A 430 8.76 -2.29 -7.80
C ILE A 430 9.85 -2.76 -6.83
N LEU A 431 9.68 -2.54 -5.52
CA LEU A 431 10.74 -2.78 -4.54
C LEU A 431 11.11 -4.28 -4.40
N PRO A 432 10.15 -5.22 -4.26
CA PRO A 432 10.49 -6.65 -4.23
C PRO A 432 11.09 -7.14 -5.56
N CYS A 433 10.62 -6.62 -6.70
CA CYS A 433 11.19 -6.95 -8.01
C CYS A 433 12.63 -6.44 -8.15
N GLU A 434 12.91 -5.21 -7.74
CA GLU A 434 14.26 -4.63 -7.73
C GLU A 434 15.18 -5.44 -6.81
N ALA A 435 14.77 -5.70 -5.57
CA ALA A 435 15.55 -6.46 -4.60
C ALA A 435 15.89 -7.88 -5.08
N ALA A 436 14.96 -8.53 -5.79
CA ALA A 436 15.21 -9.83 -6.41
C ALA A 436 16.21 -9.74 -7.57
N LEU A 437 16.04 -8.75 -8.45
CA LEU A 437 16.89 -8.57 -9.62
C LEU A 437 18.33 -8.15 -9.24
N THR A 438 18.50 -7.40 -8.16
CA THR A 438 19.83 -7.00 -7.65
C THR A 438 20.68 -8.20 -7.22
N LYS A 439 20.05 -9.33 -6.82
CA LYS A 439 20.76 -10.57 -6.49
C LYS A 439 21.34 -11.28 -7.72
N VAL A 440 20.79 -11.03 -8.91
CA VAL A 440 21.30 -11.60 -10.16
C VAL A 440 22.50 -10.78 -10.62
N ARG A 441 23.71 -11.33 -10.54
CA ARG A 441 24.91 -10.57 -10.92
C ARG A 441 24.99 -10.33 -12.43
N ARG A 442 25.70 -9.28 -12.86
CA ARG A 442 25.79 -8.89 -14.28
C ARG A 442 26.59 -9.88 -15.13
N GLU A 443 27.52 -10.60 -14.52
CA GLU A 443 28.38 -11.57 -15.20
C GLU A 443 27.57 -12.76 -15.76
N LEU A 444 26.42 -13.09 -15.15
CA LEU A 444 25.50 -14.11 -15.68
C LEU A 444 24.87 -13.67 -17.00
N ASP A 445 24.55 -12.38 -17.15
CA ASP A 445 23.99 -11.80 -18.38
C ASP A 445 25.02 -11.88 -19.52
N GLU A 446 26.30 -11.59 -19.22
CA GLU A 446 27.43 -11.64 -20.15
C GLU A 446 27.75 -13.08 -20.58
N ALA A 447 27.86 -14.01 -19.63
CA ALA A 447 28.12 -15.42 -19.92
C ALA A 447 27.03 -16.05 -20.81
N ALA A 448 25.76 -15.78 -20.53
CA ALA A 448 24.65 -16.27 -21.35
C ALA A 448 24.70 -15.71 -22.78
N ARG A 449 25.02 -14.41 -22.94
CA ARG A 449 25.14 -13.79 -24.27
C ARG A 449 26.35 -14.32 -25.05
N SER A 450 27.48 -14.59 -24.39
CA SER A 450 28.65 -15.20 -25.04
C SER A 450 28.37 -16.63 -25.53
N LEU A 451 27.43 -17.33 -24.90
CA LEU A 451 26.90 -18.63 -25.37
C LEU A 451 25.82 -18.50 -26.47
N GLY A 452 25.61 -17.30 -27.01
CA GLY A 452 24.63 -17.03 -28.08
C GLY A 452 23.19 -16.83 -27.60
N ALA A 453 22.94 -16.70 -26.29
CA ALA A 453 21.58 -16.50 -25.80
C ALA A 453 21.03 -15.12 -26.19
N ARG A 454 19.81 -15.12 -26.74
CA ARG A 454 19.05 -13.90 -27.03
C ARG A 454 18.57 -13.24 -25.73
N PRO A 455 18.30 -11.91 -25.70
CA PRO A 455 17.81 -11.23 -24.49
C PRO A 455 16.56 -11.86 -23.85
N THR A 456 15.64 -12.38 -24.66
CA THR A 456 14.44 -13.08 -24.18
C THR A 456 14.77 -14.43 -23.53
N GLN A 457 15.81 -15.12 -24.01
CA GLN A 457 16.31 -16.37 -23.41
C GLN A 457 17.04 -16.07 -22.09
N VAL A 458 17.79 -14.98 -22.01
CA VAL A 458 18.41 -14.52 -20.76
C VAL A 458 17.32 -14.21 -19.72
N LEU A 459 16.27 -13.46 -20.11
CA LEU A 459 15.14 -13.18 -19.23
C LEU A 459 14.46 -14.47 -18.75
N THR A 460 14.06 -15.37 -19.66
CA THR A 460 13.22 -16.54 -19.33
C THR A 460 13.99 -17.70 -18.70
N LYS A 461 15.23 -17.97 -19.13
CA LYS A 461 16.01 -19.13 -18.66
C LYS A 461 16.97 -18.80 -17.52
N VAL A 462 17.42 -17.56 -17.41
CA VAL A 462 18.38 -17.15 -16.36
C VAL A 462 17.69 -16.33 -15.29
N HIS A 463 17.05 -15.21 -15.65
CA HIS A 463 16.51 -14.29 -14.64
C HIS A 463 15.26 -14.84 -13.98
N MET A 464 14.25 -15.28 -14.75
CA MET A 464 12.96 -15.71 -14.23
C MET A 464 13.05 -16.77 -13.11
N PRO A 465 13.83 -17.87 -13.24
CA PRO A 465 13.98 -18.84 -12.16
C PRO A 465 14.63 -18.25 -10.90
N LEU A 466 15.58 -17.33 -11.07
CA LEU A 466 16.31 -16.70 -9.96
C LEU A 466 15.49 -15.63 -9.23
N VAL A 467 14.57 -14.95 -9.92
CA VAL A 467 13.75 -13.87 -9.34
C VAL A 467 12.34 -14.30 -8.95
N LEU A 468 11.92 -15.54 -9.26
CA LEU A 468 10.54 -16.02 -9.12
C LEU A 468 9.93 -15.75 -7.74
N THR A 469 10.68 -15.99 -6.67
CA THR A 469 10.22 -15.76 -5.29
C THR A 469 9.96 -14.28 -5.01
N GLY A 470 10.80 -13.39 -5.53
CA GLY A 470 10.60 -11.95 -5.45
C GLY A 470 9.40 -11.47 -6.27
N LEU A 471 9.22 -12.03 -7.47
CA LEU A 471 8.04 -11.74 -8.30
C LEU A 471 6.75 -12.22 -7.65
N ALA A 472 6.74 -13.43 -7.07
CA ALA A 472 5.61 -13.95 -6.31
C ALA A 472 5.29 -13.06 -5.10
N THR A 473 6.32 -12.59 -4.38
CA THR A 473 6.16 -11.64 -3.26
C THR A 473 5.53 -10.32 -3.73
N ALA A 474 5.99 -9.76 -4.86
CA ALA A 474 5.42 -8.55 -5.45
C ALA A 474 3.94 -8.73 -5.84
N GLY A 475 3.63 -9.82 -6.54
CA GLY A 475 2.27 -10.13 -6.98
C GLY A 475 1.31 -10.35 -5.82
N LEU A 476 1.74 -11.07 -4.78
CA LEU A 476 0.95 -11.32 -3.57
C LEU A 476 0.69 -10.03 -2.78
N LEU A 477 1.69 -9.16 -2.62
CA LEU A 477 1.51 -7.87 -1.95
C LEU A 477 0.45 -7.01 -2.65
N VAL A 478 0.52 -6.91 -3.98
CA VAL A 478 -0.47 -6.16 -4.76
C VAL A 478 -1.85 -6.83 -4.72
N ALA A 479 -1.92 -8.15 -4.81
CA ALA A 479 -3.18 -8.87 -4.74
C ALA A 479 -3.90 -8.61 -3.39
N ILE A 480 -3.18 -8.65 -2.27
CA ILE A 480 -3.75 -8.36 -0.94
C ILE A 480 -4.29 -6.92 -0.87
N GLU A 481 -3.55 -5.95 -1.39
CA GLU A 481 -4.01 -4.55 -1.41
C GLU A 481 -5.25 -4.35 -2.29
N VAL A 482 -5.29 -4.98 -3.47
CA VAL A 482 -6.43 -4.89 -4.39
C VAL A 482 -7.67 -5.59 -3.82
N MET A 483 -7.53 -6.70 -3.10
CA MET A 483 -8.66 -7.38 -2.45
C MET A 483 -9.38 -6.48 -1.42
N LYS A 484 -8.62 -5.62 -0.74
CA LYS A 484 -9.13 -4.68 0.26
C LYS A 484 -9.55 -3.34 -0.34
N GLU A 485 -9.27 -3.10 -1.63
CA GLU A 485 -9.55 -1.82 -2.27
C GLU A 485 -11.07 -1.58 -2.36
N LEU A 486 -11.49 -0.36 -2.02
CA LEU A 486 -12.89 0.02 -2.01
C LEU A 486 -13.17 1.30 -2.83
N PRO A 487 -12.52 2.45 -2.61
CA PRO A 487 -12.91 3.69 -3.28
C PRO A 487 -12.82 3.65 -4.82
N ALA A 488 -11.72 3.15 -5.39
CA ALA A 488 -11.56 3.08 -6.83
C ALA A 488 -12.53 2.07 -7.44
N THR A 489 -12.71 0.93 -6.79
CA THR A 489 -13.71 -0.09 -7.16
C THR A 489 -15.13 0.47 -7.13
N MET A 490 -15.44 1.31 -6.14
CA MET A 490 -16.76 1.95 -6.03
C MET A 490 -17.09 2.85 -7.21
N ILE A 491 -16.08 3.58 -7.70
CA ILE A 491 -16.25 4.55 -8.78
C ILE A 491 -16.20 3.89 -10.17
N LEU A 492 -15.31 2.92 -10.37
CA LEU A 492 -14.93 2.42 -11.71
C LEU A 492 -15.51 1.07 -12.09
N ARG A 493 -16.03 0.27 -11.15
CA ARG A 493 -16.47 -1.09 -11.47
C ARG A 493 -17.63 -1.11 -12.48
N PRO A 494 -17.65 -2.08 -13.42
CA PRO A 494 -18.84 -2.33 -14.22
C PRO A 494 -20.00 -2.80 -13.33
N PHE A 495 -21.24 -2.53 -13.77
CA PHE A 495 -22.46 -2.88 -13.04
C PHE A 495 -22.62 -4.36 -12.68
N SER A 496 -21.98 -5.28 -13.42
CA SER A 496 -22.07 -6.72 -13.20
C SER A 496 -20.92 -7.30 -12.34
N LEU A 497 -19.97 -6.47 -11.91
CA LEU A 497 -18.75 -6.92 -11.23
C LEU A 497 -18.66 -6.35 -9.83
N ASP A 498 -19.21 -7.06 -8.85
CA ASP A 498 -19.00 -6.75 -7.45
C ASP A 498 -17.77 -7.47 -6.86
N THR A 499 -17.23 -6.89 -5.80
CA THR A 499 -16.16 -7.50 -4.98
C THR A 499 -16.66 -7.75 -3.56
N LEU A 500 -15.93 -8.55 -2.79
CA LEU A 500 -16.23 -8.80 -1.38
C LEU A 500 -16.19 -7.49 -0.58
N ALA A 501 -15.22 -6.61 -0.89
CA ALA A 501 -15.09 -5.29 -0.28
C ALA A 501 -16.34 -4.44 -0.53
N VAL A 502 -16.76 -4.33 -1.78
CA VAL A 502 -17.95 -3.58 -2.20
C VAL A 502 -19.22 -4.16 -1.57
N THR A 503 -19.38 -5.48 -1.63
CA THR A 503 -20.58 -6.17 -1.14
C THR A 503 -20.71 -5.99 0.38
N ALA A 504 -19.61 -6.15 1.12
CA ALA A 504 -19.59 -5.90 2.55
C ALA A 504 -19.90 -4.44 2.88
N HIS A 505 -19.36 -3.48 2.12
CA HIS A 505 -19.67 -2.07 2.32
C HIS A 505 -21.14 -1.75 2.04
N ASN A 506 -21.72 -2.20 0.92
CA ASN A 506 -23.13 -1.94 0.61
C ASN A 506 -24.06 -2.46 1.71
N TYR A 507 -23.85 -3.69 2.20
CA TYR A 507 -24.64 -4.20 3.32
C TYR A 507 -24.44 -3.41 4.61
N ALA A 508 -23.22 -2.96 4.90
CA ALA A 508 -22.97 -2.17 6.09
C ALA A 508 -23.59 -0.77 6.01
N SER A 509 -23.51 -0.12 4.86
CA SER A 509 -24.12 1.19 4.58
C SER A 509 -25.64 1.14 4.61
N ASP A 510 -26.25 -0.01 4.26
CA ASP A 510 -27.68 -0.28 4.42
C ASP A 510 -28.08 -0.65 5.88
N GLU A 511 -27.18 -0.49 6.86
CA GLU A 511 -27.33 -0.92 8.27
C GLU A 511 -27.55 -2.43 8.46
N ARG A 512 -27.30 -3.23 7.42
CA ARG A 512 -27.43 -4.70 7.42
C ARG A 512 -26.11 -5.38 7.80
N LEU A 513 -25.56 -4.99 8.96
CA LEU A 513 -24.23 -5.44 9.45
C LEU A 513 -24.11 -6.97 9.54
N ALA A 514 -25.22 -7.64 9.86
CA ALA A 514 -25.30 -9.10 9.94
C ALA A 514 -25.00 -9.78 8.58
N GLN A 515 -25.48 -9.19 7.48
CA GLN A 515 -25.26 -9.71 6.12
C GLN A 515 -23.89 -9.30 5.55
N ALA A 516 -23.32 -8.18 6.03
CA ALA A 516 -21.95 -7.78 5.71
C ALA A 516 -20.91 -8.75 6.29
N ALA A 517 -21.26 -9.54 7.32
CA ALA A 517 -20.32 -10.39 8.05
C ALA A 517 -19.68 -11.49 7.19
N LEU A 518 -20.48 -12.20 6.38
CA LEU A 518 -19.96 -13.29 5.55
C LEU A 518 -18.93 -12.83 4.49
N PRO A 519 -19.21 -11.83 3.62
CA PRO A 519 -18.21 -11.37 2.65
C PRO A 519 -16.96 -10.79 3.33
N ALA A 520 -17.12 -10.10 4.47
CA ALA A 520 -16.01 -9.63 5.28
C ALA A 520 -15.13 -10.75 5.86
N LEU A 521 -15.75 -11.82 6.39
CA LEU A 521 -15.02 -12.97 6.93
C LEU A 521 -14.26 -13.73 5.85
N ILE A 522 -14.86 -13.93 4.67
CA ILE A 522 -14.17 -14.58 3.54
C ILE A 522 -12.95 -13.75 3.13
N LEU A 523 -13.11 -12.42 3.05
CA LEU A 523 -12.01 -11.51 2.75
C LEU A 523 -10.86 -11.62 3.77
N ILE A 524 -11.17 -11.63 5.08
CA ILE A 524 -10.19 -11.82 6.16
C ILE A 524 -9.53 -13.21 6.07
N ALA A 525 -10.33 -14.25 5.85
CA ALA A 525 -9.87 -15.65 5.76
C ALA A 525 -8.90 -15.87 4.59
N ILE A 526 -8.95 -15.03 3.56
CA ILE A 526 -7.99 -15.03 2.45
C ILE A 526 -6.77 -14.15 2.80
N CYS A 527 -6.98 -12.92 3.27
CA CYS A 527 -5.89 -11.94 3.46
C CYS A 527 -4.94 -12.33 4.61
N VAL A 528 -5.44 -12.91 5.69
CA VAL A 528 -4.60 -13.28 6.87
C VAL A 528 -3.57 -14.36 6.51
N PRO A 529 -3.94 -15.50 5.89
CA PRO A 529 -2.95 -16.50 5.47
C PRO A 529 -1.96 -15.97 4.43
N LEU A 530 -2.40 -15.15 3.47
CA LEU A 530 -1.49 -14.56 2.48
C LEU A 530 -0.46 -13.62 3.13
N THR A 531 -0.90 -12.83 4.12
CA THR A 531 0.01 -11.97 4.89
C THR A 531 0.99 -12.79 5.73
N ALA A 532 0.54 -13.90 6.33
CA ALA A 532 1.41 -14.82 7.06
C ALA A 532 2.45 -15.47 6.14
N LEU A 533 2.05 -15.91 4.94
CA LEU A 533 2.94 -16.49 3.94
C LEU A 533 4.04 -15.51 3.52
N LEU A 534 3.71 -14.24 3.28
CA LEU A 534 4.70 -13.20 2.95
C LEU A 534 5.76 -13.03 4.03
N ASN A 535 5.40 -13.23 5.30
CA ASN A 535 6.33 -13.13 6.40
C ASN A 535 7.26 -14.34 6.52
N LEU A 536 6.81 -15.53 6.10
CA LEU A 536 7.62 -16.76 6.05
C LEU A 536 8.58 -16.77 4.85
N VAL A 537 8.18 -16.15 3.74
CA VAL A 537 8.99 -16.09 2.51
C VAL A 537 10.16 -15.11 2.60
N ARG A 538 10.14 -14.17 3.56
CA ARG A 538 11.34 -13.37 3.89
C ARG A 538 12.35 -14.30 4.56
N PRO A 539 13.39 -14.79 3.86
CA PRO A 539 14.43 -15.55 4.51
C PRO A 539 15.12 -14.59 5.48
N ASP A 540 15.42 -15.07 6.68
CA ASP A 540 16.22 -14.38 7.67
C ASP A 540 17.35 -13.60 6.99
N GLN A 541 17.28 -12.27 7.08
CA GLN A 541 18.39 -11.38 6.70
C GLN A 541 19.50 -11.46 7.74
#